data_AF-A0A850CNZ3-F1
#
_entry.id   AF-A0A850CNZ3-F1
#
_cell.length_a   1.000
_cell.length_b   1.000
_cell.length_c   1.000
_cell.angle_alpha   90.00
_cell.angle_beta   90.00
_cell.angle_gamma   90.00
#
_symmetry.space_group_name_H-M   'P 1'
#
loop_
_entity.id
_entity.type
_entity.pdbx_description
1 polymer ?
#
loop_
_entity_poly.entity_id
_entity_poly.type
_entity_poly.pdbx_seq_one_letter_code
_entity_poly.pdbx_strand_id
1 'polypeptide(L)'
;MHDRQEKPVQLPILRRMGASTEAQRNRATGSPNYRDGEFRSHEPTHVVATSEAEGPGSMLMTMVREFGRGRPRGTVPLVSPRHPHEPADLAVTWYGHATSVVELDGRRFLLDPVFGNRASPSVIAGPKRLHPVPGPIAEIPRLDAVVISHDHYDHLDEPSIRQLERTHRPHYVVPLGVDEHLRSWGVPTGRITSLDWREETEVAGIRITCCEARHFSGRGFVRNQTLWAAWSLRGPKHAVFFGGDSGPTHRYADIGADLGPFDLTIIPVGAYSVHWPDIHLDPAQAIEAHLDLNKGETDSVMLPIHWATFNLATHWWSEPIRWARRAAAESGVRLVAPKVGTRIELSGDDLDEVVAAHQEPWWEACAAEADRD
;
A
#
# COMPACT_ATOMS: atom_id res chain seq x y z
N MET A 1 -14.94 -11.70 -48.02
CA MET A 1 -15.49 -11.73 -46.65
C MET A 1 -14.32 -11.63 -45.69
N HIS A 2 -14.36 -10.73 -44.72
CA HIS A 2 -13.37 -10.67 -43.64
C HIS A 2 -14.15 -10.67 -42.34
N ASP A 3 -13.91 -11.69 -41.53
CA ASP A 3 -14.62 -11.93 -40.29
C ASP A 3 -14.12 -10.95 -39.22
N ARG A 4 -14.94 -9.96 -38.89
CA ARG A 4 -14.67 -9.07 -37.76
C ARG A 4 -15.18 -9.75 -36.50
N GLN A 5 -14.30 -10.47 -35.82
CA GLN A 5 -14.58 -10.93 -34.45
C GLN A 5 -14.84 -9.70 -33.56
N GLU A 6 -16.11 -9.47 -33.22
CA GLU A 6 -16.51 -8.48 -32.24
C GLU A 6 -15.98 -8.91 -30.87
N LYS A 7 -15.03 -8.15 -30.31
CA LYS A 7 -14.63 -8.33 -28.91
C LYS A 7 -15.83 -7.94 -28.04
N PRO A 8 -16.34 -8.83 -27.16
CA PRO A 8 -17.52 -8.52 -26.35
C PRO A 8 -17.25 -7.31 -25.47
N VAL A 9 -18.20 -6.37 -25.45
CA VAL A 9 -18.14 -5.17 -24.61
C VAL A 9 -18.36 -5.58 -23.16
N GLN A 10 -17.28 -5.93 -22.47
CA GLN A 10 -17.30 -6.30 -21.07
C GLN A 10 -17.69 -5.07 -20.23
N LEU A 11 -18.76 -5.19 -19.45
CA LEU A 11 -19.25 -4.10 -18.58
C LEU A 11 -18.11 -3.60 -17.66
N PRO A 12 -17.97 -2.28 -17.43
CA PRO A 12 -16.86 -1.73 -16.64
C PRO A 12 -16.68 -2.36 -15.26
N ILE A 13 -17.78 -2.77 -14.62
CA ILE A 13 -17.77 -3.47 -13.32
C ILE A 13 -17.13 -4.85 -13.46
N LEU A 14 -17.63 -5.70 -14.38
CA LEU A 14 -17.08 -7.03 -14.63
C LEU A 14 -15.59 -6.98 -14.97
N ARG A 15 -15.15 -5.95 -15.69
CA ARG A 15 -13.74 -5.77 -16.04
C ARG A 15 -12.88 -5.34 -14.86
N ARG A 16 -13.39 -4.52 -13.91
CA ARG A 16 -12.65 -4.10 -12.69
C ARG A 16 -12.50 -5.20 -11.65
N MET A 17 -13.38 -6.21 -11.65
CA MET A 17 -13.25 -7.39 -10.79
C MET A 17 -11.92 -8.13 -11.04
N GLY A 18 -11.52 -8.25 -12.32
CA GLY A 18 -10.32 -8.99 -12.73
C GLY A 18 -10.60 -10.46 -13.01
N ALA A 19 -9.71 -11.34 -12.57
CA ALA A 19 -9.78 -12.77 -12.81
C ALA A 19 -10.97 -13.45 -12.10
N SER A 20 -11.36 -14.63 -12.62
CA SER A 20 -12.30 -15.48 -11.91
C SER A 20 -11.61 -16.20 -10.74
N THR A 21 -12.41 -16.55 -9.73
CA THR A 21 -11.98 -17.37 -8.60
C THR A 21 -11.38 -18.71 -9.05
N GLU A 22 -11.88 -19.30 -10.13
CA GLU A 22 -11.33 -20.53 -10.69
C GLU A 22 -9.90 -20.35 -11.22
N ALA A 23 -9.63 -19.28 -11.96
CA ALA A 23 -8.29 -18.98 -12.45
C ALA A 23 -7.30 -18.76 -11.29
N GLN A 24 -7.72 -18.00 -10.27
CA GLN A 24 -6.94 -17.76 -9.05
C GLN A 24 -6.59 -19.08 -8.33
N ARG A 25 -7.58 -19.96 -8.08
CA ARG A 25 -7.35 -21.27 -7.47
C ARG A 25 -6.40 -22.16 -8.26
N ASN A 26 -6.57 -22.19 -9.58
CA ASN A 26 -5.69 -22.95 -10.47
C ASN A 26 -4.25 -22.40 -10.42
N ARG A 27 -4.08 -21.08 -10.32
CA ARG A 27 -2.76 -20.43 -10.18
C ARG A 27 -2.09 -20.68 -8.84
N ALA A 28 -2.86 -20.73 -7.76
CA ALA A 28 -2.39 -20.98 -6.39
C ALA A 28 -2.10 -22.47 -6.09
N THR A 29 -2.60 -23.38 -6.94
CA THR A 29 -2.39 -24.83 -6.79
C THR A 29 -0.89 -25.16 -6.85
N GLY A 30 -0.36 -25.67 -5.73
CA GLY A 30 1.07 -25.98 -5.56
C GLY A 30 1.80 -25.09 -4.54
N SER A 31 1.20 -23.97 -4.13
CA SER A 31 1.72 -23.17 -3.02
C SER A 31 1.63 -23.94 -1.69
N PRO A 32 2.68 -23.94 -0.85
CA PRO A 32 2.60 -24.46 0.52
C PRO A 32 1.74 -23.59 1.44
N ASN A 33 1.43 -22.36 1.05
CA ASN A 33 0.63 -21.39 1.82
C ASN A 33 -0.85 -21.38 1.41
N TYR A 34 -1.22 -22.11 0.35
CA TYR A 34 -2.60 -22.33 -0.08
C TYR A 34 -3.15 -23.64 0.48
N ARG A 35 -4.05 -23.58 1.47
CA ARG A 35 -4.58 -24.73 2.22
C ARG A 35 -6.08 -24.61 2.42
N ASP A 36 -6.79 -25.74 2.44
CA ASP A 36 -8.25 -25.82 2.62
C ASP A 36 -9.09 -24.95 1.66
N GLY A 37 -8.52 -24.57 0.50
CA GLY A 37 -9.18 -23.74 -0.49
C GLY A 37 -8.95 -22.23 -0.37
N GLU A 38 -7.96 -21.79 0.42
CA GLU A 38 -7.54 -20.38 0.55
C GLU A 38 -6.06 -20.22 0.91
N PHE A 39 -5.49 -19.04 0.67
CA PHE A 39 -4.22 -18.62 1.30
C PHE A 39 -4.42 -18.35 2.79
N ARG A 40 -3.44 -18.71 3.62
CA ARG A 40 -3.45 -18.41 5.06
C ARG A 40 -2.08 -17.96 5.54
N SER A 41 -2.03 -16.83 6.23
CA SER A 41 -0.89 -16.39 7.03
C SER A 41 -0.62 -17.37 8.18
N HIS A 42 0.62 -17.38 8.68
CA HIS A 42 1.02 -18.20 9.81
C HIS A 42 0.28 -17.78 11.09
N GLU A 43 0.11 -16.48 11.30
CA GLU A 43 -0.78 -15.95 12.32
C GLU A 43 -2.19 -15.76 11.74
N PRO A 44 -3.24 -16.30 12.40
CA PRO A 44 -4.61 -16.10 11.95
C PRO A 44 -5.03 -14.64 12.10
N THR A 45 -5.96 -14.20 11.27
CA THR A 45 -6.49 -12.83 11.27
C THR A 45 -7.91 -12.84 11.83
N HIS A 46 -8.15 -12.21 12.99
CA HIS A 46 -9.48 -12.13 13.58
C HIS A 46 -10.22 -10.85 13.20
N VAL A 47 -11.43 -11.00 12.67
CA VAL A 47 -12.44 -9.93 12.62
C VAL A 47 -13.34 -10.13 13.83
N VAL A 48 -13.54 -9.08 14.64
CA VAL A 48 -14.46 -9.14 15.77
C VAL A 48 -15.87 -9.25 15.21
N ALA A 49 -16.50 -10.42 15.40
CA ALA A 49 -17.78 -10.71 14.79
C ALA A 49 -18.86 -9.76 15.32
N THR A 50 -19.62 -9.17 14.38
CA THR A 50 -20.68 -8.19 14.66
C THR A 50 -21.83 -8.70 15.54
N SER A 51 -21.85 -10.00 15.86
CA SER A 51 -22.87 -10.70 16.63
C SER A 51 -22.60 -10.85 18.13
N GLU A 52 -21.38 -10.59 18.62
CA GLU A 52 -21.07 -10.73 20.06
C GLU A 52 -21.21 -9.42 20.85
N ALA A 53 -21.22 -8.28 20.16
CA ALA A 53 -21.36 -6.96 20.75
C ALA A 53 -22.77 -6.39 20.56
N GLU A 54 -23.74 -6.81 21.39
CA GLU A 54 -24.94 -6.00 21.57
C GLU A 54 -24.60 -4.73 22.37
N GLY A 55 -25.05 -3.56 21.90
CA GLY A 55 -24.91 -2.29 22.62
C GLY A 55 -23.86 -1.30 22.08
N PRO A 56 -23.30 -0.41 22.94
CA PRO A 56 -22.48 0.74 22.53
C PRO A 56 -21.15 0.40 21.85
N GLY A 57 -20.68 -0.85 22.00
CA GLY A 57 -19.48 -1.38 21.36
C GLY A 57 -19.71 -2.05 20.00
N SER A 58 -20.94 -2.07 19.47
CA SER A 58 -21.22 -2.69 18.15
C SER A 58 -20.62 -1.91 16.98
N MET A 59 -20.28 -2.60 15.89
CA MET A 59 -19.78 -1.99 14.65
C MET A 59 -20.78 -0.97 14.08
N LEU A 60 -22.08 -1.27 14.11
CA LEU A 60 -23.14 -0.37 13.64
C LEU A 60 -23.22 0.91 14.49
N MET A 61 -23.23 0.80 15.82
CA MET A 61 -23.23 1.99 16.70
C MET A 61 -21.94 2.79 16.57
N THR A 62 -20.81 2.12 16.33
CA THR A 62 -19.54 2.79 16.01
C THR A 62 -19.68 3.60 14.71
N MET A 63 -20.14 3.00 13.61
CA MET A 63 -20.34 3.71 12.34
C MET A 63 -21.31 4.91 12.46
N VAL A 64 -22.33 4.83 13.31
CA VAL A 64 -23.25 5.95 13.59
C VAL A 64 -22.58 7.05 14.43
N ARG A 65 -21.92 6.69 15.54
CA ARG A 65 -21.27 7.64 16.47
C ARG A 65 -20.07 8.36 15.86
N GLU A 66 -19.35 7.66 14.99
CA GLU A 66 -18.15 8.13 14.29
C GLU A 66 -18.47 8.70 12.89
N PHE A 67 -19.76 8.85 12.53
CA PHE A 67 -20.16 9.28 11.20
C PHE A 67 -19.57 10.66 10.83
N GLY A 68 -18.90 10.71 9.68
CA GLY A 68 -18.31 11.95 9.15
C GLY A 68 -16.95 12.34 9.72
N ARG A 69 -16.35 11.54 10.62
CA ARG A 69 -15.01 11.80 11.20
C ARG A 69 -13.86 11.58 10.22
N GLY A 70 -13.90 10.48 9.45
CA GLY A 70 -12.88 10.13 8.45
C GLY A 70 -12.87 10.98 7.17
N ARG A 71 -13.20 12.28 7.25
CA ARG A 71 -13.12 13.22 6.11
C ARG A 71 -12.56 14.59 6.56
N PRO A 72 -11.68 15.22 5.74
CA PRO A 72 -11.24 16.59 6.01
C PRO A 72 -12.41 17.57 5.84
N ARG A 73 -12.29 18.73 6.50
CA ARG A 73 -13.20 19.87 6.34
C ARG A 73 -12.68 20.89 5.30
N GLY A 74 -11.36 21.00 5.15
CA GLY A 74 -10.71 21.81 4.12
C GLY A 74 -10.29 21.00 2.89
N THR A 75 -9.61 21.65 1.96
CA THR A 75 -8.95 20.99 0.82
C THR A 75 -7.60 20.45 1.28
N VAL A 76 -7.33 19.16 1.02
CA VAL A 76 -6.01 18.55 1.27
C VAL A 76 -4.97 19.23 0.39
N PRO A 77 -3.88 19.81 0.95
CA PRO A 77 -2.83 20.45 0.17
C PRO A 77 -2.04 19.41 -0.63
N LEU A 78 -1.80 19.70 -1.91
CA LEU A 78 -1.04 18.85 -2.82
C LEU A 78 0.19 19.58 -3.35
N VAL A 79 1.25 18.83 -3.58
CA VAL A 79 2.46 19.26 -4.29
C VAL A 79 2.50 18.53 -5.63
N SER A 80 2.76 19.24 -6.74
CA SER A 80 2.99 18.57 -8.03
C SER A 80 4.31 17.79 -7.97
N PRO A 81 4.30 16.47 -8.21
CA PRO A 81 5.51 15.64 -8.13
C PRO A 81 6.61 16.13 -9.08
N ARG A 82 7.85 16.14 -8.58
CA ARG A 82 9.04 16.51 -9.36
C ARG A 82 10.02 15.35 -9.34
N HIS A 83 9.94 14.50 -10.35
CA HIS A 83 10.87 13.39 -10.54
C HIS A 83 12.06 13.86 -11.39
N PRO A 84 13.32 13.68 -10.95
CA PRO A 84 14.48 13.82 -11.81
C PRO A 84 14.46 12.76 -12.92
N HIS A 85 15.13 12.99 -14.04
CA HIS A 85 15.20 11.99 -15.12
C HIS A 85 15.90 10.71 -14.63
N GLU A 86 17.15 10.88 -14.17
CA GLU A 86 17.90 9.84 -13.44
C GLU A 86 17.33 9.70 -12.03
N PRO A 87 17.08 8.47 -11.53
CA PRO A 87 16.72 8.24 -10.12
C PRO A 87 17.91 8.51 -9.20
N ALA A 88 17.64 8.96 -7.96
CA ALA A 88 18.64 9.05 -6.90
C ALA A 88 19.07 7.66 -6.37
N ASP A 89 20.07 7.66 -5.48
CA ASP A 89 20.47 6.47 -4.71
C ASP A 89 19.39 6.06 -3.70
N LEU A 90 18.73 7.02 -3.03
CA LEU A 90 17.53 6.75 -2.23
C LEU A 90 16.60 7.97 -2.20
N ALA A 91 15.38 7.83 -2.71
CA ALA A 91 14.33 8.85 -2.59
C ALA A 91 12.92 8.22 -2.62
N VAL A 92 11.92 8.94 -2.09
CA VAL A 92 10.52 8.52 -2.13
C VAL A 92 9.59 9.69 -2.43
N THR A 93 8.57 9.45 -3.26
CA THR A 93 7.50 10.40 -3.56
C THR A 93 6.15 9.77 -3.24
N TRP A 94 5.44 10.33 -2.27
CA TRP A 94 4.14 9.81 -1.83
C TRP A 94 2.97 10.37 -2.65
N TYR A 95 2.23 9.53 -3.37
CA TYR A 95 1.08 9.94 -4.20
C TYR A 95 -0.27 9.87 -3.45
N GLY A 96 -0.24 9.53 -2.16
CA GLY A 96 -1.41 9.33 -1.31
C GLY A 96 -1.86 7.87 -1.27
N HIS A 97 -2.43 7.48 -0.12
CA HIS A 97 -2.72 6.10 0.28
C HIS A 97 -1.43 5.29 0.36
N ALA A 98 -1.38 4.06 -0.16
CA ALA A 98 -0.16 3.27 -0.30
C ALA A 98 0.69 3.67 -1.52
N THR A 99 0.14 4.42 -2.49
CA THR A 99 0.84 4.70 -3.75
C THR A 99 2.09 5.55 -3.54
N SER A 100 3.25 4.98 -3.87
CA SER A 100 4.55 5.64 -3.71
C SER A 100 5.47 5.35 -4.89
N VAL A 101 6.22 6.36 -5.35
CA VAL A 101 7.36 6.16 -6.27
C VAL A 101 8.63 6.11 -5.43
N VAL A 102 9.38 5.02 -5.51
CA VAL A 102 10.66 4.83 -4.82
C VAL A 102 11.79 4.88 -5.85
N GLU A 103 12.82 5.66 -5.53
CA GLU A 103 14.11 5.66 -6.21
C GLU A 103 15.10 4.92 -5.32
N LEU A 104 15.78 3.91 -5.87
CA LEU A 104 16.65 3.00 -5.12
C LEU A 104 17.83 2.59 -6.00
N ASP A 105 19.04 2.96 -5.60
CA ASP A 105 20.31 2.67 -6.27
C ASP A 105 20.28 2.94 -7.79
N GLY A 106 19.74 4.11 -8.18
CA GLY A 106 19.61 4.52 -9.57
C GLY A 106 18.50 3.80 -10.37
N ARG A 107 17.58 3.11 -9.69
CA ARG A 107 16.36 2.48 -10.25
C ARG A 107 15.10 3.15 -9.75
N ARG A 108 13.98 2.96 -10.45
CA ARG A 108 12.68 3.54 -10.06
C ARG A 108 11.55 2.52 -10.04
N PHE A 109 10.88 2.44 -8.90
CA PHE A 109 9.77 1.52 -8.62
C PHE A 109 8.49 2.30 -8.32
N LEU A 110 7.34 1.76 -8.71
CA LEU A 110 6.03 2.28 -8.35
C LEU A 110 5.27 1.24 -7.54
N LEU A 111 4.97 1.59 -6.29
CA LEU A 111 4.32 0.73 -5.30
C LEU A 111 2.82 1.02 -5.27
N ASP A 112 1.97 -0.02 -5.23
CA ASP A 112 0.50 0.02 -5.12
C ASP A 112 -0.18 1.18 -5.89
N PRO A 113 -0.09 1.20 -7.24
CA PRO A 113 -0.57 2.31 -8.05
C PRO A 113 -2.10 2.41 -8.12
N VAL A 114 -2.68 3.38 -7.39
CA VAL A 114 -4.11 3.69 -7.42
C VAL A 114 -4.35 5.15 -7.79
N PHE A 115 -4.39 5.41 -9.08
CA PHE A 115 -4.72 6.71 -9.70
C PHE A 115 -6.22 6.85 -9.99
N GLY A 116 -7.02 5.79 -9.75
CA GLY A 116 -8.47 5.80 -9.83
C GLY A 116 -9.14 6.73 -8.79
N ASN A 117 -10.26 7.34 -9.18
CA ASN A 117 -11.08 8.19 -8.29
C ASN A 117 -11.80 7.42 -7.17
N ARG A 118 -11.89 6.09 -7.27
CA ARG A 118 -12.57 5.21 -6.31
C ARG A 118 -11.88 3.86 -6.19
N ALA A 119 -11.67 3.42 -4.96
CA ALA A 119 -11.32 2.05 -4.61
C ALA A 119 -12.58 1.17 -4.65
N SER A 120 -13.03 0.81 -5.86
CA SER A 120 -14.26 0.03 -6.04
C SER A 120 -14.34 -0.63 -7.43
N PRO A 121 -15.02 -1.78 -7.58
CA PRO A 121 -15.42 -2.28 -8.90
C PRO A 121 -16.44 -1.35 -9.56
N SER A 122 -17.12 -0.48 -8.80
CA SER A 122 -18.07 0.51 -9.30
C SER A 122 -17.40 1.86 -9.57
N VAL A 123 -17.84 2.54 -10.63
CA VAL A 123 -17.49 3.95 -10.88
C VAL A 123 -18.38 4.93 -10.09
N ILE A 124 -19.53 4.47 -9.58
CA ILE A 124 -20.51 5.30 -8.86
C ILE A 124 -20.54 5.05 -7.33
N ALA A 125 -20.19 3.85 -6.87
CA ALA A 125 -20.27 3.43 -5.47
C ALA A 125 -18.88 3.09 -4.87
N GLY A 126 -18.81 2.89 -3.55
CA GLY A 126 -17.58 2.58 -2.83
C GLY A 126 -16.71 3.81 -2.49
N PRO A 127 -15.62 3.64 -1.72
CA PRO A 127 -14.75 4.73 -1.26
C PRO A 127 -14.29 5.64 -2.40
N LYS A 128 -14.51 6.95 -2.25
CA LYS A 128 -14.03 7.98 -3.18
C LYS A 128 -12.81 8.67 -2.59
N ARG A 129 -11.80 8.93 -3.43
CA ARG A 129 -10.61 9.70 -3.06
C ARG A 129 -11.00 11.07 -2.50
N LEU A 130 -10.31 11.52 -1.46
CA LEU A 130 -10.58 12.76 -0.71
C LEU A 130 -9.93 14.00 -1.35
N HIS A 131 -9.00 13.79 -2.29
CA HIS A 131 -8.29 14.80 -3.08
C HIS A 131 -8.06 14.28 -4.51
N PRO A 132 -7.75 15.13 -5.51
CA PRO A 132 -7.28 14.63 -6.81
C PRO A 132 -5.87 14.02 -6.68
N VAL A 133 -5.50 13.12 -7.58
CA VAL A 133 -4.13 12.57 -7.62
C VAL A 133 -3.14 13.71 -7.91
N PRO A 134 -1.98 13.83 -7.23
CA PRO A 134 -1.11 15.01 -7.32
C PRO A 134 -0.41 15.17 -8.69
N GLY A 135 -0.31 14.11 -9.49
CA GLY A 135 0.14 14.13 -10.88
C GLY A 135 -0.29 12.86 -11.62
N PRO A 136 -0.34 12.85 -12.97
CA PRO A 136 -0.69 11.68 -13.76
C PRO A 136 0.44 10.65 -13.80
N ILE A 137 0.12 9.36 -13.98
CA ILE A 137 1.12 8.28 -14.17
C ILE A 137 2.10 8.63 -15.29
N ALA A 138 1.62 9.26 -16.37
CA ALA A 138 2.41 9.58 -17.56
C ALA A 138 3.56 10.59 -17.34
N GLU A 139 3.56 11.31 -16.22
CA GLU A 139 4.63 12.25 -15.84
C GLU A 139 5.67 11.64 -14.89
N ILE A 140 5.44 10.40 -14.42
CA ILE A 140 6.51 9.62 -13.79
C ILE A 140 7.49 9.22 -14.91
N PRO A 141 8.81 9.40 -14.74
CA PRO A 141 9.78 8.94 -15.73
C PRO A 141 9.86 7.40 -15.74
N ARG A 142 10.74 6.84 -16.57
CA ARG A 142 10.87 5.38 -16.77
C ARG A 142 10.88 4.62 -15.42
N LEU A 143 9.97 3.66 -15.32
CA LEU A 143 9.86 2.68 -14.24
C LEU A 143 10.62 1.40 -14.62
N ASP A 144 11.35 0.82 -13.68
CA ASP A 144 11.95 -0.51 -13.82
C ASP A 144 10.94 -1.61 -13.47
N ALA A 145 10.19 -1.45 -12.37
CA ALA A 145 9.04 -2.28 -12.06
C ALA A 145 7.91 -1.55 -11.32
N VAL A 146 6.73 -2.17 -11.36
CA VAL A 146 5.60 -1.91 -10.46
C VAL A 146 5.54 -3.06 -9.44
N VAL A 147 5.43 -2.73 -8.16
CA VAL A 147 5.28 -3.72 -7.09
C VAL A 147 3.89 -3.56 -6.47
N ILE A 148 3.18 -4.68 -6.27
CA ILE A 148 1.82 -4.69 -5.71
C ILE A 148 1.81 -5.53 -4.43
N SER A 149 1.22 -5.04 -3.35
CA SER A 149 1.12 -5.76 -2.07
C SER A 149 0.04 -6.86 -2.09
N HIS A 150 -1.16 -6.57 -2.61
CA HIS A 150 -2.29 -7.51 -2.62
C HIS A 150 -3.41 -7.03 -3.57
N ASP A 151 -4.57 -7.70 -3.57
CA ASP A 151 -5.62 -7.49 -4.57
C ASP A 151 -6.80 -6.57 -4.18
N HIS A 152 -6.79 -5.83 -3.06
CA HIS A 152 -7.89 -4.90 -2.76
C HIS A 152 -7.91 -3.68 -3.70
N TYR A 153 -9.04 -2.98 -3.77
CA TYR A 153 -9.29 -1.97 -4.80
C TYR A 153 -8.53 -0.65 -4.61
N ASP A 154 -8.01 -0.42 -3.41
CA ASP A 154 -7.18 0.71 -2.99
C ASP A 154 -5.67 0.43 -3.06
N HIS A 155 -5.28 -0.81 -3.40
CA HIS A 155 -3.90 -1.21 -3.69
C HIS A 155 -3.72 -1.68 -5.15
N LEU A 156 -4.77 -2.27 -5.76
CA LEU A 156 -4.79 -2.77 -7.14
C LEU A 156 -5.96 -2.18 -7.96
N ASP A 157 -5.67 -1.10 -8.70
CA ASP A 157 -6.64 -0.36 -9.51
C ASP A 157 -6.50 -0.64 -11.02
N GLU A 158 -7.51 -1.29 -11.62
CA GLU A 158 -7.55 -1.63 -13.06
C GLU A 158 -7.34 -0.43 -14.01
N PRO A 159 -7.94 0.76 -13.78
CA PRO A 159 -7.61 1.97 -14.53
C PRO A 159 -6.11 2.31 -14.53
N SER A 160 -5.45 2.20 -13.37
CA SER A 160 -4.02 2.48 -13.21
C SER A 160 -3.15 1.49 -13.97
N ILE A 161 -3.42 0.18 -13.83
CA ILE A 161 -2.75 -0.86 -14.63
C ILE A 161 -2.93 -0.58 -16.13
N ARG A 162 -4.14 -0.24 -16.58
CA ARG A 162 -4.37 0.10 -18.00
C ARG A 162 -3.76 1.43 -18.45
N GLN A 163 -3.44 2.35 -17.55
CA GLN A 163 -2.69 3.55 -17.90
C GLN A 163 -1.19 3.24 -17.98
N LEU A 164 -0.66 2.43 -17.06
CA LEU A 164 0.71 1.90 -17.10
C LEU A 164 0.98 1.13 -18.40
N GLU A 165 0.07 0.24 -18.83
CA GLU A 165 0.21 -0.51 -20.09
C GLU A 165 0.16 0.36 -21.36
N ARG A 166 -0.39 1.58 -21.27
CA ARG A 166 -0.39 2.55 -22.38
C ARG A 166 0.85 3.44 -22.40
N THR A 167 1.46 3.70 -21.24
CA THR A 167 2.48 4.76 -21.08
C THR A 167 3.87 4.20 -20.78
N HIS A 168 3.97 3.16 -19.95
CA HIS A 168 5.23 2.63 -19.41
C HIS A 168 5.52 1.19 -19.85
N ARG A 169 4.49 0.32 -19.85
CA ARG A 169 4.62 -1.14 -20.02
C ARG A 169 5.70 -1.75 -19.10
N PRO A 170 5.65 -1.50 -17.79
CA PRO A 170 6.69 -1.92 -16.84
C PRO A 170 6.69 -3.44 -16.67
N HIS A 171 7.72 -3.95 -15.99
CA HIS A 171 7.63 -5.26 -15.35
C HIS A 171 6.76 -5.16 -14.08
N TYR A 172 6.04 -6.20 -13.72
CA TYR A 172 5.22 -6.26 -12.51
C TYR A 172 5.76 -7.34 -11.58
N VAL A 173 5.95 -7.02 -10.31
CA VAL A 173 6.25 -7.98 -9.24
C VAL A 173 5.07 -8.01 -8.28
N VAL A 174 4.46 -9.18 -8.11
CA VAL A 174 3.17 -9.33 -7.42
C VAL A 174 3.14 -10.60 -6.57
N PRO A 175 2.22 -10.73 -5.60
CA PRO A 175 1.98 -11.98 -4.90
C PRO A 175 1.30 -13.01 -5.80
N LEU A 176 1.45 -14.28 -5.45
CA LEU A 176 0.86 -15.40 -6.18
C LEU A 176 -0.68 -15.24 -6.37
N GLY A 177 -1.16 -15.38 -7.61
CA GLY A 177 -2.58 -15.26 -7.97
C GLY A 177 -3.00 -13.83 -8.34
N VAL A 178 -2.29 -12.79 -7.90
CA VAL A 178 -2.52 -11.40 -8.36
C VAL A 178 -2.15 -11.26 -9.84
N ASP A 179 -1.23 -12.08 -10.34
CA ASP A 179 -0.87 -12.16 -11.74
C ASP A 179 -2.05 -12.53 -12.66
N GLU A 180 -3.03 -13.29 -12.18
CA GLU A 180 -4.24 -13.59 -12.97
C GLU A 180 -5.09 -12.35 -13.21
N HIS A 181 -5.18 -11.42 -12.25
CA HIS A 181 -5.87 -10.13 -12.46
C HIS A 181 -5.19 -9.33 -13.57
N LEU A 182 -3.87 -9.22 -13.52
CA LEU A 182 -3.07 -8.51 -14.53
C LEU A 182 -3.22 -9.16 -15.92
N ARG A 183 -3.15 -10.49 -16.01
CA ARG A 183 -3.41 -11.25 -17.25
C ARG A 183 -4.81 -10.98 -17.80
N SER A 184 -5.85 -10.99 -16.94
CA SER A 184 -7.23 -10.68 -17.33
C SER A 184 -7.42 -9.25 -17.87
N TRP A 185 -6.57 -8.31 -17.44
CA TRP A 185 -6.56 -6.93 -17.93
C TRP A 185 -5.72 -6.73 -19.20
N GLY A 186 -4.95 -7.75 -19.61
CA GLY A 186 -4.18 -7.78 -20.84
C GLY A 186 -2.68 -7.50 -20.66
N VAL A 187 -2.16 -7.57 -19.43
CA VAL A 187 -0.71 -7.53 -19.19
C VAL A 187 -0.09 -8.85 -19.71
N PRO A 188 0.96 -8.81 -20.55
CA PRO A 188 1.61 -10.02 -21.06
C PRO A 188 2.31 -10.80 -19.93
N THR A 189 2.14 -12.12 -19.90
CA THR A 189 2.73 -13.01 -18.89
C THR A 189 4.24 -12.83 -18.71
N GLY A 190 4.99 -12.58 -19.80
CA GLY A 190 6.44 -12.34 -19.76
C GLY A 190 6.87 -11.02 -19.11
N ARG A 191 5.94 -10.18 -18.62
CA ARG A 191 6.20 -8.98 -17.81
C ARG A 191 5.64 -9.09 -16.39
N ILE A 192 5.33 -10.29 -15.90
CA ILE A 192 4.81 -10.50 -14.55
C ILE A 192 5.65 -11.56 -13.84
N THR A 193 6.30 -11.19 -12.73
CA THR A 193 6.80 -12.14 -11.73
C THR A 193 5.78 -12.22 -10.60
N SER A 194 5.24 -13.41 -10.36
CA SER A 194 4.37 -13.70 -9.21
C SER A 194 5.14 -14.53 -8.19
N LEU A 195 5.15 -14.12 -6.92
CA LEU A 195 5.94 -14.75 -5.86
C LEU A 195 5.05 -15.22 -4.70
N ASP A 196 5.38 -16.37 -4.13
CA ASP A 196 4.91 -16.81 -2.81
C ASP A 196 5.78 -16.19 -1.69
N TRP A 197 5.36 -16.26 -0.44
CA TRP A 197 6.16 -15.73 0.67
C TRP A 197 7.52 -16.40 0.77
N ARG A 198 8.54 -15.59 1.07
CA ARG A 198 9.97 -15.93 1.09
C ARG A 198 10.59 -16.22 -0.28
N GLU A 199 9.82 -16.21 -1.37
CA GLU A 199 10.40 -16.19 -2.70
C GLU A 199 10.91 -14.79 -3.06
N GLU A 200 11.93 -14.73 -3.91
CA GLU A 200 12.54 -13.48 -4.36
C GLU A 200 12.78 -13.47 -5.87
N THR A 201 12.95 -12.26 -6.42
CA THR A 201 13.33 -12.04 -7.80
C THR A 201 14.30 -10.87 -7.88
N GLU A 202 15.00 -10.71 -9.01
CA GLU A 202 15.86 -9.54 -9.24
C GLU A 202 15.33 -8.76 -10.44
N VAL A 203 15.12 -7.46 -10.27
CA VAL A 203 14.77 -6.55 -11.36
C VAL A 203 15.77 -5.40 -11.38
N ALA A 204 16.46 -5.25 -12.52
CA ALA A 204 17.43 -4.19 -12.78
C ALA A 204 18.59 -4.09 -11.76
N GLY A 205 18.93 -5.19 -11.07
CA GLY A 205 19.96 -5.23 -10.03
C GLY A 205 19.45 -4.98 -8.60
N ILE A 206 18.14 -4.84 -8.42
CA ILE A 206 17.47 -4.76 -7.12
C ILE A 206 16.80 -6.10 -6.84
N ARG A 207 17.13 -6.70 -5.69
CA ARG A 207 16.48 -7.89 -5.19
C ARG A 207 15.15 -7.51 -4.54
N ILE A 208 14.08 -8.19 -4.94
CA ILE A 208 12.72 -7.95 -4.45
C ILE A 208 12.22 -9.25 -3.83
N THR A 209 12.07 -9.26 -2.50
CA THR A 209 11.67 -10.44 -1.71
C THR A 209 10.24 -10.26 -1.21
N CYS A 210 9.40 -11.29 -1.45
CA CYS A 210 8.00 -11.34 -1.03
C CYS A 210 7.95 -11.68 0.47
N CYS A 211 7.65 -10.70 1.32
CA CYS A 211 7.63 -10.86 2.77
C CYS A 211 6.24 -11.28 3.27
N GLU A 212 6.20 -12.13 4.29
CA GLU A 212 4.94 -12.48 4.97
C GLU A 212 4.31 -11.23 5.60
N ALA A 213 2.99 -11.12 5.46
CA ALA A 213 2.18 -10.05 6.00
C ALA A 213 0.92 -10.62 6.64
N ARG A 214 0.37 -9.94 7.66
CA ARG A 214 -0.86 -10.34 8.33
C ARG A 214 -2.01 -9.49 7.81
N HIS A 215 -2.66 -9.97 6.76
CA HIS A 215 -3.79 -9.30 6.12
C HIS A 215 -4.76 -10.35 5.53
N PHE A 216 -5.49 -10.02 4.47
CA PHE A 216 -6.34 -10.92 3.70
C PHE A 216 -6.39 -10.48 2.22
N SER A 217 -7.08 -11.22 1.35
CA SER A 217 -7.35 -10.74 -0.03
C SER A 217 -8.81 -10.94 -0.42
N GLY A 218 -9.27 -10.27 -1.47
CA GLY A 218 -10.60 -10.50 -2.04
C GLY A 218 -11.21 -9.29 -2.76
N ARG A 219 -11.48 -9.47 -4.05
CA ARG A 219 -12.20 -8.48 -4.88
C ARG A 219 -13.71 -8.67 -4.94
N GLY A 220 -14.25 -9.71 -4.28
CA GLY A 220 -15.68 -10.06 -4.30
C GLY A 220 -16.11 -10.77 -3.01
N PHE A 221 -17.06 -11.70 -3.10
CA PHE A 221 -17.58 -12.43 -1.94
C PHE A 221 -16.66 -13.54 -1.43
N VAL A 222 -15.80 -14.09 -2.28
CA VAL A 222 -14.78 -15.08 -1.90
C VAL A 222 -13.47 -14.34 -1.62
N ARG A 223 -12.84 -14.67 -0.49
CA ARG A 223 -11.59 -14.07 -0.01
C ARG A 223 -10.43 -15.05 -0.12
N ASN A 224 -9.21 -14.54 0.05
CA ASN A 224 -7.99 -15.34 0.23
C ASN A 224 -7.68 -16.27 -0.96
N GLN A 225 -8.01 -15.84 -2.18
CA GLN A 225 -7.77 -16.61 -3.41
C GLN A 225 -6.51 -16.13 -4.16
N THR A 226 -5.99 -14.97 -3.77
CA THR A 226 -4.68 -14.43 -4.12
C THR A 226 -3.88 -14.23 -2.83
N LEU A 227 -2.55 -14.25 -2.92
CA LEU A 227 -1.69 -13.96 -1.78
C LEU A 227 -1.67 -12.44 -1.53
N TRP A 228 -1.33 -12.04 -0.30
CA TRP A 228 -1.04 -10.68 0.11
C TRP A 228 0.38 -10.64 0.70
N ALA A 229 1.13 -9.56 0.51
CA ALA A 229 2.53 -9.51 0.91
C ALA A 229 2.97 -8.09 1.29
N ALA A 230 3.94 -8.04 2.20
CA ALA A 230 4.88 -6.93 2.30
C ALA A 230 6.07 -7.19 1.37
N TRP A 231 6.92 -6.19 1.15
CA TRP A 231 8.03 -6.30 0.20
C TRP A 231 9.32 -5.72 0.77
N SER A 232 10.40 -6.47 0.66
CA SER A 232 11.77 -5.97 0.79
C SER A 232 12.33 -5.68 -0.61
N LEU A 233 12.88 -4.49 -0.81
CA LEU A 233 13.61 -4.09 -2.02
C LEU A 233 15.04 -3.77 -1.59
N ARG A 234 16.00 -4.67 -1.88
CA ARG A 234 17.42 -4.51 -1.52
C ARG A 234 18.27 -4.24 -2.76
N GLY A 235 18.88 -3.06 -2.82
CA GLY A 235 19.88 -2.71 -3.81
C GLY A 235 21.32 -2.94 -3.32
N PRO A 236 22.33 -2.59 -4.13
CA PRO A 236 23.75 -2.69 -3.76
C PRO A 236 24.21 -1.76 -2.62
N LYS A 237 23.52 -0.64 -2.33
CA LYS A 237 23.85 0.25 -1.21
C LYS A 237 22.71 0.32 -0.20
N HIS A 238 21.48 0.51 -0.67
CA HIS A 238 20.32 0.83 0.16
C HIS A 238 19.25 -0.28 0.14
N ALA A 239 18.34 -0.24 1.10
CA ALA A 239 17.23 -1.16 1.24
C ALA A 239 15.94 -0.45 1.67
N VAL A 240 14.82 -0.83 1.07
CA VAL A 240 13.48 -0.29 1.35
C VAL A 240 12.54 -1.41 1.76
N PHE A 241 11.81 -1.21 2.85
CA PHE A 241 10.67 -2.06 3.21
C PHE A 241 9.35 -1.38 2.85
N PHE A 242 8.42 -2.14 2.29
CA PHE A 242 7.06 -1.69 1.98
C PHE A 242 6.03 -2.63 2.60
N GLY A 243 5.30 -2.17 3.61
CA GLY A 243 4.40 -3.00 4.42
C GLY A 243 3.04 -3.31 3.79
N GLY A 244 2.71 -2.72 2.63
CA GLY A 244 1.34 -2.74 2.09
C GLY A 244 0.37 -2.10 3.08
N ASP A 245 -0.60 -2.87 3.56
CA ASP A 245 -1.58 -2.53 4.60
C ASP A 245 -1.63 -3.56 5.74
N SER A 246 -0.55 -4.33 5.92
CA SER A 246 -0.41 -5.40 6.93
C SER A 246 -0.75 -4.95 8.35
N GLY A 247 -1.30 -5.88 9.14
CA GLY A 247 -1.57 -5.75 10.57
C GLY A 247 -0.37 -6.06 11.48
N PRO A 248 -0.59 -6.10 12.81
CA PRO A 248 0.43 -6.44 13.81
C PRO A 248 0.80 -7.92 13.74
N THR A 249 2.10 -8.21 13.65
CA THR A 249 2.66 -9.56 13.51
C THR A 249 4.09 -9.64 14.08
N HIS A 250 4.48 -10.77 14.66
CA HIS A 250 5.88 -11.00 15.05
C HIS A 250 6.84 -11.09 13.85
N ARG A 251 6.31 -11.20 12.62
CA ARG A 251 7.13 -11.28 11.40
C ARG A 251 7.97 -10.05 11.10
N TYR A 252 7.64 -8.87 11.64
CA TYR A 252 8.49 -7.69 11.45
C TYR A 252 9.90 -7.91 12.01
N ALA A 253 10.03 -8.56 13.18
CA ALA A 253 11.32 -8.89 13.78
C ALA A 253 12.07 -9.98 12.99
N ASP A 254 11.36 -11.00 12.49
CA ASP A 254 11.94 -12.03 11.61
C ASP A 254 12.46 -11.42 10.29
N ILE A 255 11.67 -10.55 9.66
CA ILE A 255 12.03 -9.83 8.44
C ILE A 255 13.21 -8.88 8.69
N GLY A 256 13.20 -8.16 9.82
CA GLY A 256 14.32 -7.34 10.25
C GLY A 256 15.58 -8.17 10.40
N ALA A 257 15.53 -9.28 11.14
CA ALA A 257 16.65 -10.22 11.30
C ALA A 257 17.24 -10.67 9.95
N ASP A 258 16.41 -11.20 9.05
CA ASP A 258 16.81 -11.82 7.78
C ASP A 258 17.22 -10.81 6.69
N LEU A 259 16.52 -9.68 6.56
CA LEU A 259 16.62 -8.76 5.40
C LEU A 259 17.03 -7.31 5.77
N GLY A 260 16.84 -6.91 7.02
CA GLY A 260 17.17 -5.58 7.55
C GLY A 260 18.60 -5.43 8.08
N PRO A 261 19.02 -4.21 8.47
CA PRO A 261 18.22 -2.99 8.55
C PRO A 261 17.88 -2.41 7.16
N PHE A 262 16.90 -1.49 7.14
CA PHE A 262 16.41 -0.78 5.96
C PHE A 262 16.62 0.72 6.11
N ASP A 263 17.09 1.40 5.07
CA ASP A 263 17.26 2.86 5.06
C ASP A 263 15.90 3.60 5.08
N LEU A 264 14.87 2.98 4.50
CA LEU A 264 13.51 3.51 4.43
C LEU A 264 12.46 2.41 4.66
N THR A 265 11.51 2.66 5.57
CA THR A 265 10.32 1.83 5.71
C THR A 265 9.06 2.61 5.34
N ILE A 266 8.19 2.02 4.52
CA ILE A 266 6.93 2.60 4.08
C ILE A 266 5.81 1.75 4.68
N ILE A 267 5.19 2.22 5.77
CA ILE A 267 4.34 1.42 6.68
C ILE A 267 2.95 2.06 6.85
N PRO A 268 1.85 1.29 6.84
CA PRO A 268 0.50 1.80 7.05
C PRO A 268 0.30 2.31 8.48
N VAL A 269 -0.40 3.44 8.64
CA VAL A 269 -0.84 3.98 9.94
C VAL A 269 -2.35 4.24 10.02
N GLY A 270 -3.08 4.02 8.94
CA GLY A 270 -4.51 4.30 8.83
C GLY A 270 -5.34 3.05 8.55
N ALA A 271 -6.66 3.22 8.62
CA ALA A 271 -7.69 2.19 8.49
C ALA A 271 -7.82 1.18 9.65
N TYR A 272 -7.08 1.34 10.76
CA TYR A 272 -7.24 0.52 11.97
C TYR A 272 -8.63 0.66 12.61
N SER A 273 -9.02 -0.36 13.39
CA SER A 273 -10.22 -0.34 14.22
C SER A 273 -10.20 -1.47 15.25
N VAL A 274 -10.85 -1.22 16.40
CA VAL A 274 -11.14 -2.27 17.41
C VAL A 274 -11.97 -3.43 16.87
N HIS A 275 -12.64 -3.27 15.73
CA HIS A 275 -13.44 -4.31 15.07
C HIS A 275 -12.61 -5.25 14.19
N TRP A 276 -11.37 -4.90 13.87
CA TRP A 276 -10.45 -5.70 13.06
C TRP A 276 -8.97 -5.50 13.49
N PRO A 277 -8.64 -5.76 14.76
CA PRO A 277 -7.35 -5.39 15.36
C PRO A 277 -6.13 -6.08 14.71
N ASP A 278 -6.36 -7.19 14.00
CA ASP A 278 -5.32 -7.97 13.34
C ASP A 278 -5.09 -7.61 11.87
N ILE A 279 -5.95 -6.76 11.27
CA ILE A 279 -5.98 -6.52 9.82
C ILE A 279 -5.06 -5.36 9.40
N HIS A 280 -5.00 -4.31 10.22
CA HIS A 280 -4.21 -3.10 9.97
C HIS A 280 -3.53 -2.66 11.25
N LEU A 281 -2.27 -2.23 11.15
CA LEU A 281 -1.54 -1.60 12.24
C LEU A 281 -2.26 -0.34 12.72
N ASP A 282 -2.35 -0.17 14.04
CA ASP A 282 -2.52 1.17 14.60
C ASP A 282 -1.20 1.97 14.54
N PRO A 283 -1.24 3.31 14.72
CA PRO A 283 -0.06 4.16 14.60
C PRO A 283 1.07 3.84 15.58
N ALA A 284 0.79 3.29 16.77
CA ALA A 284 1.83 2.90 17.72
C ALA A 284 2.49 1.58 17.31
N GLN A 285 1.67 0.59 16.94
CA GLN A 285 2.14 -0.69 16.39
C GLN A 285 2.97 -0.48 15.11
N ALA A 286 2.67 0.55 14.31
CA ALA A 286 3.46 0.91 13.14
C ALA A 286 4.87 1.44 13.49
N ILE A 287 5.05 2.10 14.64
CA ILE A 287 6.37 2.47 15.16
C ILE A 287 7.12 1.25 15.68
N GLU A 288 6.43 0.34 16.39
CA GLU A 288 7.00 -0.94 16.84
C GLU A 288 7.48 -1.78 15.64
N ALA A 289 6.66 -1.91 14.59
CA ALA A 289 7.02 -2.60 13.36
C ALA A 289 8.25 -1.97 12.66
N HIS A 290 8.34 -0.63 12.61
CA HIS A 290 9.53 0.07 12.09
C HIS A 290 10.80 -0.27 12.89
N LEU A 291 10.72 -0.31 14.22
CA LEU A 291 11.85 -0.64 15.08
C LEU A 291 12.28 -2.11 14.92
N ASP A 292 11.33 -3.04 14.86
CA ASP A 292 11.57 -4.46 14.63
C ASP A 292 12.28 -4.74 13.30
N LEU A 293 11.80 -4.11 12.20
CA LEU A 293 12.40 -4.19 10.86
C LEU A 293 13.86 -3.68 10.83
N ASN A 294 14.20 -2.76 11.73
CA ASN A 294 15.50 -2.12 11.81
C ASN A 294 16.34 -2.58 13.01
N LYS A 295 15.93 -3.63 13.73
CA LYS A 295 16.68 -4.16 14.90
C LYS A 295 16.89 -3.11 16.02
N GLY A 296 16.04 -2.09 16.06
CA GLY A 296 16.19 -0.91 16.94
C GLY A 296 17.17 0.16 16.46
N GLU A 297 17.72 0.06 15.25
CA GLU A 297 18.57 1.11 14.66
C GLU A 297 17.75 2.33 14.23
N THR A 298 18.29 3.54 14.47
CA THR A 298 17.60 4.83 14.24
C THR A 298 18.03 5.57 12.96
N ASP A 299 18.94 4.98 12.18
CA ASP A 299 19.40 5.52 10.87
C ASP A 299 18.47 5.11 9.71
N SER A 300 17.26 4.65 10.03
CA SER A 300 16.16 4.40 9.11
C SER A 300 15.12 5.52 9.15
N VAL A 301 14.54 5.86 8.01
CA VAL A 301 13.42 6.82 7.93
C VAL A 301 12.09 6.09 7.73
N MET A 302 11.05 6.50 8.45
CA MET A 302 9.69 5.98 8.31
C MET A 302 8.79 6.93 7.51
N LEU A 303 8.19 6.44 6.42
CA LEU A 303 7.11 7.11 5.70
C LEU A 303 5.75 6.46 6.05
N PRO A 304 4.85 7.15 6.79
CA PRO A 304 3.51 6.66 7.07
C PRO A 304 2.59 6.75 5.86
N ILE A 305 1.97 5.63 5.50
CA ILE A 305 1.02 5.49 4.38
C ILE A 305 -0.37 5.04 4.85
N HIS A 306 -1.26 4.74 3.90
CA HIS A 306 -2.63 4.25 4.18
C HIS A 306 -3.56 5.28 4.87
N TRP A 307 -3.23 6.58 4.78
CA TRP A 307 -4.02 7.68 5.35
C TRP A 307 -4.22 8.83 4.34
N ALA A 308 -4.86 9.92 4.80
CA ALA A 308 -5.25 11.14 4.06
C ALA A 308 -6.21 10.98 2.86
N THR A 309 -6.27 9.81 2.24
CA THR A 309 -6.60 9.67 0.81
C THR A 309 -7.94 9.02 0.53
N PHE A 310 -8.26 7.93 1.22
CA PHE A 310 -9.57 7.29 1.21
C PHE A 310 -10.12 7.24 2.64
N ASN A 311 -11.45 7.22 2.78
CA ASN A 311 -12.07 6.95 4.07
C ASN A 311 -12.44 5.46 4.14
N LEU A 312 -11.67 4.68 4.91
CA LEU A 312 -11.80 3.22 5.00
C LEU A 312 -12.13 2.71 6.42
N ALA A 313 -12.06 3.57 7.43
CA ALA A 313 -12.36 3.24 8.82
C ALA A 313 -13.13 4.36 9.52
N THR A 314 -13.32 4.22 10.84
CA THR A 314 -14.13 5.13 11.67
C THR A 314 -13.31 6.12 12.50
N HIS A 315 -11.97 6.01 12.52
CA HIS A 315 -11.10 7.00 13.17
C HIS A 315 -11.23 8.39 12.52
N TRP A 316 -10.77 9.45 13.18
CA TRP A 316 -10.74 10.78 12.56
C TRP A 316 -9.73 10.84 11.40
N TRP A 317 -9.87 11.82 10.51
CA TRP A 317 -9.13 11.86 9.25
C TRP A 317 -7.62 12.09 9.42
N SER A 318 -7.20 12.94 10.37
CA SER A 318 -5.79 13.19 10.68
C SER A 318 -5.27 12.50 11.95
N GLU A 319 -6.13 11.89 12.77
CA GLU A 319 -5.74 11.06 13.93
C GLU A 319 -4.60 10.06 13.62
N PRO A 320 -4.57 9.30 12.49
CA PRO A 320 -3.45 8.44 12.13
C PRO A 320 -2.07 9.11 12.18
N ILE A 321 -1.91 10.28 11.52
CA ILE A 321 -0.60 10.94 11.44
C ILE A 321 -0.24 11.66 12.75
N ARG A 322 -1.23 12.20 13.46
CA ARG A 322 -1.03 12.86 14.75
C ARG A 322 -0.52 11.87 15.80
N TRP A 323 -1.17 10.71 15.90
CA TRP A 323 -0.73 9.63 16.77
C TRP A 323 0.61 9.05 16.31
N ALA A 324 0.81 8.76 15.02
CA ALA A 324 2.09 8.24 14.51
C ALA A 324 3.28 9.17 14.83
N ARG A 325 3.12 10.49 14.63
CA ARG A 325 4.16 11.48 14.97
C ARG A 325 4.49 11.51 16.46
N ARG A 326 3.47 11.44 17.30
CA ARG A 326 3.65 11.41 18.75
C ARG A 326 4.39 10.15 19.18
N ALA A 327 3.95 8.98 18.72
CA ALA A 327 4.60 7.71 19.02
C ALA A 327 6.06 7.68 18.50
N ALA A 328 6.31 8.16 17.28
CA ALA A 328 7.65 8.27 16.74
C ALA A 328 8.56 9.19 17.58
N ALA A 329 8.06 10.33 18.04
CA ALA A 329 8.81 11.24 18.92
C ALA A 329 9.06 10.63 20.32
N GLU A 330 8.11 9.88 20.87
CA GLU A 330 8.27 9.15 22.15
C GLU A 330 9.28 7.99 22.03
N SER A 331 9.44 7.38 20.85
CA SER A 331 10.36 6.26 20.57
C SER A 331 11.68 6.65 19.88
N GLY A 332 11.89 7.92 19.53
CA GLY A 332 13.10 8.38 18.82
C GLY A 332 13.18 7.99 17.33
N VAL A 333 12.05 7.68 16.69
CA VAL A 333 11.98 7.27 15.28
C VAL A 333 11.93 8.47 14.33
N ARG A 334 12.79 8.44 13.31
CA ARG A 334 12.84 9.43 12.22
C ARG A 334 11.66 9.25 11.25
N LEU A 335 10.51 9.80 11.61
CA LEU A 335 9.31 9.79 10.77
C LEU A 335 9.27 11.01 9.84
N VAL A 336 8.80 10.86 8.60
CA VAL A 336 8.49 11.97 7.67
C VAL A 336 6.99 12.05 7.38
N ALA A 337 6.41 13.26 7.36
CA ALA A 337 4.98 13.50 7.15
C ALA A 337 4.71 14.44 5.95
N PRO A 338 5.20 14.14 4.74
CA PRO A 338 5.12 15.04 3.58
C PRO A 338 3.69 15.39 3.15
N LYS A 339 3.52 16.56 2.52
CA LYS A 339 2.31 16.87 1.73
C LYS A 339 2.21 15.89 0.57
N VAL A 340 0.99 15.49 0.20
CA VAL A 340 0.78 14.51 -0.88
C VAL A 340 1.36 15.03 -2.20
N GLY A 341 2.22 14.23 -2.82
CA GLY A 341 2.98 14.53 -4.05
C GLY A 341 4.39 15.09 -3.84
N THR A 342 4.83 15.29 -2.59
CA THR A 342 6.20 15.69 -2.27
C THR A 342 7.18 14.53 -2.51
N ARG A 343 8.33 14.83 -3.13
CA ARG A 343 9.51 13.94 -3.19
C ARG A 343 10.46 14.29 -2.03
N ILE A 344 10.96 13.27 -1.34
CA ILE A 344 11.98 13.34 -0.30
C ILE A 344 13.20 12.56 -0.80
N GLU A 345 14.39 13.15 -0.74
CA GLU A 345 15.66 12.49 -1.03
C GLU A 345 16.39 12.18 0.28
N LEU A 346 16.99 11.00 0.38
CA LEU A 346 17.53 10.44 1.63
C LEU A 346 19.01 10.02 1.50
N SER A 347 19.59 10.12 0.30
CA SER A 347 20.94 9.60 -0.01
C SER A 347 22.06 10.65 -0.04
N GLY A 348 21.85 11.88 0.44
CA GLY A 348 22.85 12.95 0.30
C GLY A 348 22.86 14.07 1.34
N ASP A 349 21.76 14.28 2.06
CA ASP A 349 21.61 15.34 3.07
C ASP A 349 21.67 14.74 4.50
N ASP A 350 21.80 15.60 5.52
CA ASP A 350 21.64 15.19 6.91
C ASP A 350 20.19 14.72 7.14
N LEU A 351 20.03 13.45 7.54
CA LEU A 351 18.70 12.85 7.72
C LEU A 351 17.86 13.59 8.77
N ASP A 352 18.47 14.22 9.78
CA ASP A 352 17.73 14.99 10.78
C ASP A 352 17.22 16.32 10.21
N GLU A 353 17.97 16.97 9.31
CA GLU A 353 17.50 18.16 8.58
C GLU A 353 16.37 17.80 7.59
N VAL A 354 16.50 16.69 6.86
CA VAL A 354 15.47 16.19 5.94
C VAL A 354 14.18 15.83 6.70
N VAL A 355 14.30 15.13 7.83
CA VAL A 355 13.16 14.80 8.70
C VAL A 355 12.49 16.07 9.20
N ALA A 356 13.24 17.03 9.73
CA ALA A 356 12.70 18.30 10.21
C ALA A 356 11.96 19.08 9.10
N ALA A 357 12.50 19.10 7.87
CA ALA A 357 11.87 19.75 6.72
C ALA A 357 10.52 19.11 6.30
N HIS A 358 10.27 17.85 6.69
CA HIS A 358 9.05 17.11 6.36
C HIS A 358 8.14 16.82 7.56
N GLN A 359 8.27 17.59 8.65
CA GLN A 359 7.47 17.49 9.87
C GLN A 359 6.39 18.58 10.04
N GLU A 360 6.19 19.48 9.05
CA GLU A 360 5.14 20.51 9.06
C GLU A 360 3.73 19.88 9.16
N PRO A 361 2.87 20.27 10.13
CA PRO A 361 1.57 19.65 10.35
C PRO A 361 0.46 20.15 9.41
N TRP A 362 0.70 20.01 8.10
CA TRP A 362 -0.16 20.54 7.04
C TRP A 362 -1.60 20.04 7.06
N TRP A 363 -1.87 18.90 7.71
CA TRP A 363 -3.23 18.36 7.85
C TRP A 363 -4.11 19.24 8.74
N GLU A 364 -3.56 19.95 9.74
CA GLU A 364 -4.33 20.79 10.65
C GLU A 364 -5.17 21.84 9.90
N ALA A 365 -4.59 22.41 8.84
CA ALA A 365 -5.23 23.40 7.98
C ALA A 365 -6.50 22.88 7.26
N CYS A 366 -6.65 21.56 7.09
CA CYS A 366 -7.82 20.93 6.47
C CYS A 366 -8.57 19.92 7.36
N ALA A 367 -8.05 19.58 8.53
CA ALA A 367 -8.71 18.76 9.53
C ALA A 367 -9.98 19.43 10.10
N ALA A 368 -10.85 18.64 10.72
CA ALA A 368 -11.89 19.18 11.59
C ALA A 368 -11.24 19.80 12.83
N GLU A 369 -11.87 20.79 13.44
CA GLU A 369 -11.34 21.46 14.65
C GLU A 369 -11.11 20.49 15.82
N ALA A 370 -11.99 19.52 15.99
CA ALA A 370 -11.85 18.44 16.97
C ALA A 370 -10.87 17.32 16.56
N ASP A 371 -10.19 17.45 15.41
CA ASP A 371 -9.20 16.53 14.85
C ASP A 371 -7.84 17.23 14.63
N ARG A 372 -7.58 18.31 15.36
CA ARG A 372 -6.28 18.98 15.47
C ARG A 372 -5.59 18.58 16.78
N ASP A 373 -4.29 18.81 16.85
CA ASP A 373 -3.49 18.68 18.07
C ASP A 373 -3.73 19.87 19.04
#